data_AF-A0A958ITA4-F1
#
_entry.id   AF-A0A958ITA4-F1
#
_cell.length_a   1.000
_cell.length_b   1.000
_cell.length_c   1.000
_cell.angle_alpha   90.00
_cell.angle_beta   90.00
_cell.angle_gamma   90.00
#
_symmetry.space_group_name_H-M   'P 1'
#
loop_
_entity.id
_entity.type
_entity.pdbx_description
1 polymer ?
#
loop_
_entity_poly.entity_id
_entity_poly.type
_entity_poly.pdbx_seq_one_letter_code
_entity_poly.pdbx_strand_id
1 'polypeptide(L)'
;IVKRLTARRVCADCGQMTSVLVNPKDRCENCGGKLFQRDDDKEETIRNRLRVYHENTAPLIGYYQQQGVYHMVNGLQPVDAVFTEIQRVINS
;
A
#
# COMPACT_ATOMS: atom_id res chain seq x y z
N ILE A 1 -7.49 5.35 3.11
CA ILE A 1 -6.55 4.24 3.43
C ILE A 1 -7.24 3.01 3.99
N VAL A 2 -8.05 3.10 5.06
CA VAL A 2 -8.74 1.95 5.68
C VAL A 2 -9.41 1.02 4.66
N LYS A 3 -10.28 1.56 3.79
CA LYS A 3 -10.93 0.81 2.70
C LYS A 3 -9.95 0.02 1.82
N ARG A 4 -8.79 0.59 1.48
CA ARG A 4 -7.76 -0.05 0.63
C ARG A 4 -7.13 -1.24 1.34
N LEU A 5 -6.80 -1.09 2.63
CA LEU A 5 -6.17 -2.15 3.41
C LEU A 5 -7.15 -3.28 3.76
N THR A 6 -8.37 -2.95 4.21
CA THR A 6 -9.40 -3.96 4.49
C THR A 6 -9.76 -4.80 3.25
N ALA A 7 -9.74 -4.19 2.07
CA ALA A 7 -10.02 -4.88 0.81
C ALA A 7 -8.85 -5.74 0.32
N ARG A 8 -7.62 -5.57 0.83
CA ARG A 8 -6.43 -6.25 0.33
C ARG A 8 -6.51 -7.75 0.53
N ARG A 9 -6.05 -8.50 -0.48
CA ARG A 9 -5.86 -9.95 -0.44
C ARG A 9 -4.46 -10.29 -0.90
N VAL A 10 -3.90 -11.34 -0.33
CA VAL A 10 -2.57 -11.85 -0.67
C VAL A 10 -2.70 -13.33 -1.03
N CYS A 11 -2.01 -13.77 -2.07
CA CYS A 11 -1.92 -15.18 -2.41
C CYS A 11 -0.96 -15.89 -1.44
N ALA A 12 -1.40 -17.03 -0.88
CA ALA A 12 -0.58 -17.87 0.00
C ALA A 12 0.63 -18.49 -0.72
N ASP A 13 0.53 -18.72 -2.03
CA ASP A 13 1.53 -19.51 -2.76
C ASP A 13 2.56 -18.63 -3.49
N CYS A 14 2.14 -17.52 -4.10
CA CYS A 14 3.03 -16.64 -4.87
C CYS A 14 3.20 -15.22 -4.31
N GLY A 15 2.51 -14.89 -3.21
CA GLY A 15 2.59 -13.57 -2.57
C GLY A 15 1.94 -12.42 -3.36
N GLN A 16 1.32 -12.69 -4.51
CA GLN A 16 0.66 -11.66 -5.29
C GLN A 16 -0.44 -10.97 -4.49
N MET A 17 -0.39 -9.64 -4.48
CA MET A 17 -1.39 -8.80 -3.83
C MET A 17 -2.48 -8.43 -4.83
N THR A 18 -3.73 -8.47 -4.36
CA THR A 18 -4.90 -7.97 -5.08
C THR A 18 -5.88 -7.34 -4.07
N SER A 19 -7.11 -7.04 -4.49
CA SER A 19 -8.18 -6.64 -3.58
C SER A 19 -9.49 -7.31 -3.96
N VAL A 20 -10.40 -7.49 -3.00
CA VAL A 20 -11.75 -8.01 -3.25
C VAL A 20 -12.57 -7.16 -4.22
N LEU A 21 -12.19 -5.89 -4.42
CA LEU A 21 -12.82 -4.99 -5.38
C LEU A 21 -12.38 -5.26 -6.81
N VAL A 22 -11.18 -5.84 -7.00
CA VAL A 22 -10.59 -6.14 -8.30
C VAL A 22 -10.80 -7.61 -8.65
N ASN A 23 -10.49 -8.51 -7.72
CA ASN A 23 -10.73 -9.94 -7.86
C ASN A 23 -11.65 -10.40 -6.72
N PRO A 24 -12.96 -10.58 -6.99
CA PRO A 24 -13.93 -11.02 -5.99
C PRO A 24 -13.82 -12.53 -5.66
N LYS A 25 -13.02 -13.30 -6.42
CA LYS A 25 -12.82 -14.73 -6.20
C LYS A 25 -11.82 -14.97 -5.06
N ASP A 26 -11.88 -16.15 -4.46
CA ASP A 26 -10.95 -16.58 -3.39
C ASP A 26 -9.69 -17.29 -3.94
N ARG A 27 -9.36 -17.04 -5.21
CA ARG A 27 -8.27 -17.69 -5.96
C ARG A 27 -7.44 -16.68 -6.74
N CYS A 28 -6.13 -16.87 -6.70
CA CYS A 28 -5.14 -16.03 -7.38
C CYS A 28 -5.24 -16.22 -8.90
N GLU A 29 -5.32 -15.11 -9.64
CA GLU A 29 -5.36 -15.15 -11.11
C GLU A 29 -4.04 -15.57 -11.75
N ASN A 30 -2.93 -15.40 -11.03
CA ASN A 30 -1.59 -15.70 -11.54
C ASN A 30 -1.20 -17.18 -11.34
N CYS A 31 -1.57 -17.80 -10.22
CA CYS A 31 -1.12 -19.17 -9.90
C CYS A 31 -2.23 -20.11 -9.40
N GLY A 32 -3.48 -19.65 -9.26
CA GLY A 32 -4.58 -20.45 -8.71
C GLY A 32 -4.56 -20.62 -7.19
N GLY A 33 -3.53 -20.11 -6.50
CA GLY A 33 -3.40 -20.24 -5.04
C GLY A 33 -4.50 -19.54 -4.24
N LYS A 34 -4.71 -19.96 -2.99
CA LYS A 34 -5.74 -19.39 -2.11
C LYS A 34 -5.41 -17.93 -1.76
N LEU A 35 -6.40 -17.06 -1.92
CA LEU A 35 -6.31 -15.67 -1.46
C LEU A 35 -6.80 -15.56 -0.01
N PHE A 36 -6.06 -14.83 0.81
CA PHE A 36 -6.42 -14.56 2.21
C PHE A 36 -6.24 -13.08 2.56
N GLN A 37 -6.93 -12.63 3.60
CA GLN A 37 -6.71 -11.33 4.23
C GLN A 37 -5.68 -11.50 5.34
N ARG A 38 -4.68 -10.64 5.38
CA ARG A 38 -3.69 -10.64 6.48
C ARG A 38 -4.36 -10.20 7.79
N ASP A 39 -3.90 -10.72 8.92
CA ASP A 39 -4.44 -10.35 10.23
C ASP A 39 -4.31 -8.84 10.53
N ASP A 40 -3.24 -8.21 10.05
CA ASP A 40 -2.98 -6.79 10.23
C ASP A 40 -3.77 -5.86 9.28
N ASP A 41 -4.62 -6.43 8.43
CA ASP A 41 -5.59 -5.75 7.56
C ASP A 41 -7.02 -5.76 8.14
N LYS A 42 -7.20 -6.10 9.42
CA LYS A 42 -8.45 -5.88 10.16
C LYS A 42 -8.59 -4.41 10.54
N GLU A 43 -9.81 -3.88 10.52
CA GLU A 43 -10.04 -2.43 10.67
C GLU A 43 -9.45 -1.85 11.96
N GLU A 44 -9.67 -2.50 13.10
CA GLU A 44 -9.10 -2.08 14.39
C GLU A 44 -7.57 -2.02 14.33
N THR A 45 -6.93 -3.07 13.80
CA THR A 45 -5.48 -3.13 13.64
C THR A 45 -4.97 -2.06 12.67
N ILE A 46 -5.69 -1.80 11.57
CA ILE A 46 -5.36 -0.72 10.64
C ILE A 46 -5.39 0.65 11.34
N ARG A 47 -6.41 0.92 12.15
CA ARG A 47 -6.53 2.19 12.88
C ARG A 47 -5.37 2.37 13.85
N ASN A 48 -5.00 1.32 14.59
CA ASN A 48 -3.83 1.37 15.46
C ASN A 48 -2.53 1.58 14.66
N ARG A 49 -2.35 0.91 13.52
CA ARG A 49 -1.18 1.10 12.65
C ARG A 49 -1.08 2.53 12.12
N LEU A 50 -2.21 3.15 11.75
CA LEU A 50 -2.23 4.54 11.30
C LEU A 50 -1.85 5.51 12.42
N ARG A 51 -2.34 5.26 13.65
CA ARG A 51 -1.92 6.04 14.83
C ARG A 51 -0.40 5.94 15.04
N VAL A 52 0.15 4.72 15.06
CA VAL A 52 1.60 4.49 15.21
C VAL A 52 2.40 5.13 14.07
N TYR A 53 1.90 5.08 12.82
CA TYR A 53 2.52 5.77 11.69
C TYR A 53 2.59 7.28 11.93
N HIS A 54 1.51 7.91 12.39
CA HIS A 54 1.49 9.36 12.64
C HIS A 54 2.43 9.76 13.80
N GLU A 55 2.54 8.93 14.83
CA GLU A 55 3.43 9.19 15.97
C GLU A 55 4.91 9.00 15.61
N ASN A 56 5.24 7.91 14.92
CA ASN A 56 6.63 7.45 14.81
C ASN A 56 7.24 7.59 13.41
N THR A 57 6.42 7.54 12.36
CA THR A 57 6.90 7.50 10.96
C THR A 57 6.70 8.83 10.24
N ALA A 58 5.57 9.51 10.46
CA ALA A 58 5.29 10.81 9.83
C ALA A 58 6.37 11.90 10.12
N PRO A 59 7.01 11.95 11.31
CA PRO A 59 8.11 12.90 11.56
C PRO A 59 9.32 12.71 10.62
N LEU A 60 9.50 11.51 10.04
CA LEU A 60 10.58 11.26 9.07
C LEU A 60 10.43 12.07 7.79
N ILE A 61 9.21 12.55 7.47
CA ILE A 61 9.00 13.49 6.36
C ILE A 61 9.86 14.74 6.57
N GLY A 62 9.80 15.34 7.76
CA GLY A 62 10.59 16.53 8.10
C GLY A 62 12.10 16.24 8.08
N TYR A 63 12.51 15.07 8.56
CA TYR A 63 13.90 14.63 8.53
C TYR A 63 14.47 14.59 7.10
N TYR A 64 13.77 13.97 6.15
CA TYR A 64 14.22 13.90 4.75
C TYR A 64 14.05 15.23 4.00
N GLN A 65 13.08 16.06 4.38
CA GLN A 65 12.96 17.43 3.86
C GLN A 65 14.19 18.28 4.20
N GLN A 66 14.69 18.18 5.43
CA GLN A 66 15.89 18.91 5.86
C GLN A 66 17.16 18.48 5.12
N GLN A 67 17.21 17.23 4.65
CA GLN A 67 18.33 16.72 3.84
C GLN A 67 18.22 17.09 2.35
N GLY A 68 17.09 17.67 1.92
CA GLY A 68 16.87 18.02 0.51
C GLY A 68 16.63 16.81 -0.41
N VAL A 69 16.40 15.62 0.15
CA VAL A 69 16.19 14.36 -0.61
C VAL A 69 14.72 13.92 -0.64
N TYR A 70 13.83 14.68 -0.01
CA TYR A 70 12.40 14.39 0.02
C TYR A 70 11.69 14.87 -1.24
N HIS A 71 10.93 13.96 -1.86
CA HIS A 71 10.00 14.27 -2.94
C HIS A 71 8.61 13.74 -2.62
N MET A 72 7.59 14.59 -2.75
CA MET A 72 6.20 14.22 -2.51
C MET A 72 5.57 13.64 -3.77
N VAL A 73 4.86 12.51 -3.65
CA VAL A 73 4.13 11.85 -4.74
C VAL A 73 2.69 11.56 -4.32
N ASN A 74 1.71 11.84 -5.19
CA ASN A 74 0.29 11.63 -4.88
C ASN A 74 -0.17 10.17 -5.04
N GLY A 75 -0.14 9.41 -3.94
CA GLY A 75 -0.57 8.00 -3.93
C GLY A 75 -2.08 7.72 -4.07
N LEU A 76 -2.93 8.73 -4.31
CA LEU A 76 -4.38 8.57 -4.52
C LEU A 76 -4.77 8.43 -6.00
N GLN A 77 -3.81 8.43 -6.91
CA GLN A 77 -4.01 8.26 -8.34
C GLN A 77 -4.02 6.78 -8.78
N PRO A 78 -4.45 6.47 -10.02
CA PRO A 78 -4.25 5.14 -10.61
C PRO A 78 -2.78 4.71 -10.57
N VAL A 79 -2.54 3.39 -10.49
CA VAL A 79 -1.20 2.81 -10.33
C VAL A 79 -0.22 3.33 -11.39
N ASP A 80 -0.62 3.37 -12.65
CA ASP A 80 0.24 3.81 -13.77
C ASP A 80 0.61 5.30 -13.67
N ALA A 81 -0.31 6.13 -13.16
CA ALA A 81 -0.06 7.55 -12.95
C ALA A 81 0.96 7.78 -11.81
N VAL A 82 0.79 7.06 -10.69
CA VAL A 82 1.74 7.08 -9.57
C VAL A 82 3.13 6.61 -10.03
N PHE A 83 3.19 5.52 -10.80
CA PHE A 83 4.45 5.00 -11.34
C PHE A 83 5.15 6.03 -12.23
N THR A 84 4.42 6.68 -13.13
CA THR A 84 4.94 7.74 -14.00
C THR A 84 5.47 8.94 -13.19
N GLU A 85 4.77 9.34 -12.12
CA GLU A 85 5.22 10.42 -11.25
C GLU A 85 6.52 10.07 -10.53
N ILE A 86 6.65 8.83 -10.02
CA ILE A 86 7.90 8.34 -9.39
C ILE A 86 9.05 8.35 -10.40
N GLN A 87 8.84 7.90 -11.64
CA GLN A 87 9.89 7.93 -12.67
C GLN A 87 10.36 9.37 -12.95
N ARG A 88 9.43 10.34 -12.97
CA ARG A 88 9.78 11.75 -13.17
C ARG A 88 10.68 12.29 -12.05
N VAL A 89 10.41 11.90 -10.81
CA VAL A 89 11.21 12.28 -9.63
C VAL A 89 12.61 11.67 -9.66
N ILE A 90 12.75 10.43 -10.11
CA ILE A 90 14.06 9.74 -10.15
C ILE A 90 14.94 10.25 -11.30
N ASN A 91 14.31 10.60 -12.43
CA ASN A 91 15.02 11.02 -13.65
C ASN A 91 15.21 12.55 -13.75
N SER A 92 14.89 13.31 -12.69
CA SER A 92 15.13 14.75 -12.60
C SER A 92 16.52 15.06 -12.06
#